data_AF-A0A392U808-F1
#
_entry.id   AF-A0A392U808-F1
#
_cell.length_a   1.000
_cell.length_b   1.000
_cell.length_c   1.000
_cell.angle_alpha   90.00
_cell.angle_beta   90.00
_cell.angle_gamma   90.00
#
_symmetry.space_group_name_H-M   'P 1'
#
loop_
_entity.id
_entity.type
_entity.pdbx_description
1 polymer ?
#
loop_
_entity_poly.entity_id
_entity_poly.type
_entity_poly.pdbx_seq_one_letter_code
_entity_poly.pdbx_strand_id
1 'polypeptide(L)' 'VFLEYVDIEGSTKARTGLNGRKFGGNEVIAVFYPENKFAQGDYEG' A
#
# COMPACT_ATOMS: atom_id res chain seq x y z
N VAL A 1 5.81 2.82 3.92
CA VAL A 1 4.61 2.88 4.79
C VAL A 1 3.71 1.71 4.46
N PHE A 2 3.07 1.08 5.44
CA PHE A 2 2.12 -0.01 5.23
C PHE A 2 0.73 0.43 5.71
N LEU A 3 -0.31 0.05 4.97
CA LEU A 3 -1.70 0.31 5.33
C LEU A 3 -2.46 -1.02 5.21
N GLU A 4 -2.98 -1.49 6.34
CA GLU A 4 -3.83 -2.67 6.40
C GLU A 4 -5.30 -2.23 6.34
N TYR A 5 -6.05 -2.85 5.43
CA TYR A 5 -7.47 -2.61 5.26
C TYR A 5 -8.24 -3.86 5.65
N VAL A 6 -9.47 -3.68 6.14
CA VAL A 6 -10.35 -4.79 6.52
C VAL A 6 -10.73 -5.69 5.33
N ASP A 7 -10.71 -5.15 4.12
CA ASP A 7 -11.11 -5.86 2.91
C ASP A 7 -10.28 -5.46 1.67
N ILE A 8 -10.45 -6.26 0.61
CA ILE A 8 -9.78 -6.08 -0.69
C ILE A 8 -10.31 -4.84 -1.41
N GLU A 9 -11.58 -4.47 -1.22
CA GLU A 9 -12.16 -3.31 -1.88
C GLU A 9 -11.55 -2.00 -1.36
N GLY A 10 -11.39 -1.87 -0.05
CA GLY A 10 -10.80 -0.71 0.62
C GLY A 10 -9.34 -0.52 0.21
N SER A 11 -8.55 -1.59 0.23
CA SER A 11 -7.15 -1.56 -0.24
C SER A 11 -7.05 -1.22 -1.73
N THR A 12 -7.95 -1.74 -2.57
CA THR A 12 -7.98 -1.45 -4.01
C THR A 12 -8.33 0.01 -4.30
N LYS A 13 -9.35 0.56 -3.60
CA LYS A 13 -9.74 1.98 -3.70
C LYS A 13 -8.58 2.89 -3.29
N ALA A 14 -7.92 2.57 -2.18
CA ALA A 14 -6.77 3.32 -1.70
C ALA A 14 -5.59 3.28 -2.68
N ARG A 15 -5.22 2.08 -3.17
CA ARG A 15 -4.14 1.93 -4.15
C ARG A 15 -4.41 2.76 -5.40
N THR A 16 -5.62 2.66 -5.94
CA THR A 16 -6.03 3.41 -7.14
C THR A 16 -6.02 4.92 -6.92
N GLY A 17 -6.47 5.37 -5.74
CA GLY A 17 -6.53 6.79 -5.41
C GLY A 17 -5.15 7.42 -5.10
N LEU A 18 -4.19 6.63 -4.63
CA LEU A 18 -2.88 7.10 -4.18
C LEU A 18 -1.77 6.90 -5.21
N ASN A 19 -1.78 5.80 -5.95
CA ASN A 19 -0.71 5.49 -6.90
C ASN A 19 -0.64 6.57 -8.00
N GLY A 20 0.53 7.16 -8.20
CA GLY A 20 0.77 8.26 -9.13
C GLY A 20 0.39 9.65 -8.60
N ARG A 21 -0.20 9.79 -7.40
CA ARG A 21 -0.43 11.12 -6.81
C ARG A 21 0.89 11.73 -6.33
N LYS A 22 0.98 13.05 -6.37
CA LYS A 22 2.12 13.79 -5.83
C LYS A 22 1.84 14.30 -4.43
N PHE A 23 2.73 14.00 -3.49
CA PHE A 23 2.72 14.53 -2.13
C PHE A 23 4.07 15.21 -1.86
N GLY A 24 4.04 16.51 -1.54
CA GLY A 24 5.26 17.29 -1.30
C GLY A 24 6.24 17.31 -2.49
N GLY A 25 5.73 17.15 -3.73
CA GLY A 25 6.55 17.05 -4.94
C GLY A 25 6.99 15.64 -5.32
N ASN A 26 6.86 14.66 -4.41
CA ASN A 26 7.21 13.26 -4.66
C ASN A 26 6.01 12.47 -5.18
N GLU A 27 6.22 11.66 -6.21
CA GLU A 27 5.20 10.73 -6.70
C GLU A 27 5.05 9.53 -5.76
N VAL A 28 3.82 9.18 -5.46
CA VAL A 28 3.49 8.04 -4.61
C VAL A 28 3.39 6.79 -5.46
N ILE A 29 4.12 5.76 -5.06
CA ILE A 29 3.98 4.40 -5.59
C ILE A 29 3.24 3.58 -4.53
N ALA A 30 2.00 3.17 -4.84
CA ALA A 30 1.20 2.32 -3.96
C ALA A 30 1.06 0.93 -4.59
N VAL A 31 1.56 -0.08 -3.89
CA VAL A 31 1.53 -1.50 -4.30
C VAL A 31 0.88 -2.35 -3.22
N PHE A 32 0.35 -3.51 -3.62
CA PHE A 32 -0.11 -4.50 -2.66
C PHE A 32 1.10 -5.21 -2.06
N TYR A 33 1.02 -5.52 -0.76
CA TYR A 33 2.05 -6.26 -0.05
C TYR A 33 1.46 -7.55 0.52
N PRO A 34 2.15 -8.70 0.45
CA PRO A 34 1.64 -9.94 1.02
C PRO A 34 1.43 -9.85 2.53
N GLU A 35 0.23 -10.17 3.02
CA GLU A 35 -0.13 -10.10 4.44
C GLU A 35 0.75 -11.01 5.31
N ASN A 36 1.09 -12.20 4.81
CA ASN A 36 1.94 -13.15 5.52
C ASN A 36 3.34 -12.58 5.78
N LYS A 37 3.94 -11.89 4.80
CA LYS A 37 5.24 -11.23 4.98
C LYS A 37 5.14 -10.11 6.01
N PHE A 38 4.09 -9.29 5.91
CA PHE A 38 3.86 -8.19 6.85
C PHE A 38 3.70 -8.70 8.29
N ALA A 39 2.91 -9.76 8.49
CA ALA A 39 2.69 -10.40 9.79
C ALA A 39 3.95 -11.07 10.35
N GLN A 40 4.86 -11.52 9.48
CA GLN A 40 6.14 -12.11 9.84
C GLN A 40 7.23 -11.06 10.13
N GLY A 41 6.96 -9.77 9.89
CA GLY A 41 7.96 -8.72 10.00
C GLY A 41 8.99 -8.74 8.88
N ASP A 42 8.75 -9.51 7.81
CA ASP A 42 9.53 -9.45 6.58
C ASP A 42 9.05 -8.22 5.81
N TYR A 43 9.93 -7.24 5.65
CA TYR A 43 9.68 -6.00 4.91
C TYR A 43 10.64 -5.81 3.74
N GLU A 44 11.45 -6.85 3.42
CA GLU A 44 12.39 -6.86 2.30
C GLU A 44 11.64 -7.29 1.02
N GLY A 45 10.79 -6.38 0.53
CA GLY A 45 9.91 -6.57 -0.63
C GLY A 45 10.58 -7.11 -1.89
#